data_AF-A0A835FJ24-F1
#
_entry.id   AF-A0A835FJ24-F1
#
_cell.length_a   1.000
_cell.length_b   1.000
_cell.length_c   1.000
_cell.angle_alpha   90.00
_cell.angle_beta   90.00
_cell.angle_gamma   90.00
#
_symmetry.space_group_name_H-M   'P 1'
#
loop_
_entity.id
_entity.type
_entity.pdbx_description
1 polymer ?
#
loop_
_entity_poly.entity_id
_entity_poly.type
_entity_poly.pdbx_seq_one_letter_code
_entity_poly.pdbx_strand_id
1 'polypeptide(L)'
;MQNELSAPPTEGEPPKSVTDVVAAVLDKHTKKNRFLQNVGIKIARRRRNAESVEAELEVQRMANADLQSKMDDMSKKMQETEDARRRDQEELKEMKKKQAELEAALHRILTQN
;
A
#
# COMPACT_ATOMS: atom_id res chain seq x y z
N MET A 1 35.75 -14.85 0.88
CA MET A 1 35.46 -13.63 1.65
C MET A 1 36.68 -12.73 1.53
N GLN A 2 36.60 -11.63 0.77
CA GLN A 2 37.71 -10.68 0.60
C GLN A 2 37.67 -9.68 1.75
N ASN A 3 38.81 -9.50 2.43
CA ASN A 3 38.93 -8.65 3.61
C ASN A 3 39.27 -7.23 3.15
N GLU A 4 38.23 -6.40 2.91
CA GLU A 4 38.31 -5.00 2.45
C GLU A 4 38.99 -4.03 3.45
N LEU A 5 39.80 -4.52 4.40
CA LEU A 5 40.42 -3.74 5.47
C LEU A 5 41.96 -3.81 5.48
N SER A 6 42.57 -4.42 4.46
CA SER A 6 44.03 -4.33 4.23
C SER A 6 44.47 -3.01 3.59
N ALA A 7 43.59 -2.00 3.49
CA ALA A 7 44.00 -0.68 3.06
C ALA A 7 45.06 -0.14 4.04
N PRO A 8 46.26 0.24 3.55
CA PRO A 8 47.28 0.80 4.42
C PRO A 8 46.74 2.04 5.13
N PRO A 9 47.05 2.25 6.42
CA PRO A 9 46.59 3.42 7.15
C PRO A 9 47.01 4.69 6.41
N THR A 10 46.09 5.65 6.30
CA THR A 10 46.38 6.98 5.78
C THR A 10 47.52 7.58 6.62
N GLU A 11 48.56 8.04 5.92
CA GLU A 11 49.82 8.49 6.52
C GLU A 11 49.55 9.55 7.61
N GLY A 12 49.78 9.19 8.88
CA GLY A 12 49.63 10.07 10.04
C GLY A 12 48.56 9.67 11.08
N GLU A 13 47.69 8.70 10.81
CA GLU A 13 46.76 8.18 11.83
C GLU A 13 47.34 6.96 12.58
N PRO A 14 47.21 6.88 13.92
CA PRO A 14 47.60 5.69 14.65
C PRO A 14 46.76 4.48 14.16
N PRO A 15 47.37 3.29 14.02
CA PRO A 15 46.67 2.12 13.55
C PRO A 15 45.45 1.83 14.44
N LYS A 16 44.29 1.60 13.81
CA LYS A 16 43.06 1.26 14.53
C LYS A 16 43.29 0.03 15.40
N SER A 17 42.84 0.09 16.65
CA SER A 17 42.98 -1.03 17.57
C SER A 17 42.24 -2.25 17.03
N VAL A 18 42.78 -3.44 17.27
CA VAL A 18 42.14 -4.72 16.91
C VAL A 18 40.71 -4.77 17.48
N THR A 19 40.50 -4.21 18.67
CA THR A 19 39.19 -4.11 19.33
C THR A 19 38.19 -3.27 18.52
N ASP A 20 38.64 -2.16 17.94
CA ASP A 20 37.78 -1.27 17.15
C ASP A 20 37.39 -1.92 15.81
N VAL A 21 38.33 -2.64 15.19
CA VAL A 21 38.08 -3.39 13.95
C VAL A 21 37.05 -4.49 14.20
N VAL A 22 37.22 -5.29 15.27
CA VAL A 22 36.29 -6.35 15.63
C VAL A 22 34.91 -5.77 15.99
N ALA A 23 34.87 -4.64 16.70
CA ALA A 23 33.62 -3.95 17.02
C ALA A 23 32.87 -3.49 15.78
N ALA A 24 33.55 -2.89 14.80
CA ALA A 24 32.94 -2.42 13.55
C ALA A 24 32.35 -3.58 12.71
N VAL A 25 33.06 -4.71 12.64
CA VAL A 25 32.57 -5.91 11.95
C VAL A 25 31.33 -6.46 12.67
N LEU A 26 31.40 -6.62 14.00
CA LEU A 26 30.28 -7.13 14.78
C LEU A 26 29.05 -6.21 14.71
N ASP A 27 29.23 -4.88 14.74
CA ASP A 27 28.12 -3.93 14.57
C ASP A 27 27.46 -4.04 13.17
N LYS A 28 28.28 -4.14 12.11
CA LYS A 28 27.78 -4.29 10.72
C LYS A 28 26.95 -5.55 10.52
N HIS A 29 27.31 -6.65 11.19
CA HIS A 29 26.67 -7.94 11.00
C HIS A 29 25.58 -8.27 12.03
N THR A 30 25.50 -7.54 13.15
CA THR A 30 24.53 -7.85 14.23
C THR A 30 23.86 -6.60 14.80
N LYS A 31 22.58 -6.42 14.48
CA LYS A 31 21.77 -5.22 14.80
C LYS A 31 21.59 -4.93 16.31
N LYS A 32 21.86 -5.90 17.18
CA LYS A 32 21.77 -5.80 18.66
C LYS A 32 22.82 -6.69 19.32
N ASN A 33 24.10 -6.38 19.13
CA ASN A 33 25.17 -7.19 19.70
C ASN A 33 25.27 -7.01 21.23
N ARG A 34 24.84 -8.03 21.99
CA ARG A 34 24.98 -8.05 23.46
C ARG A 34 26.43 -8.19 23.93
N PHE A 35 27.28 -8.84 23.13
CA PHE A 35 28.70 -9.00 23.46
C PHE A 35 29.41 -7.65 23.50
N LEU A 36 29.25 -6.81 22.48
CA LEU A 36 29.81 -5.44 22.47
C LEU A 36 29.33 -4.60 23.66
N GLN A 37 28.06 -4.73 24.05
CA GLN A 37 27.54 -4.07 25.26
C GLN A 37 28.19 -4.59 26.55
N ASN A 38 28.36 -5.91 26.67
CA ASN A 38 28.95 -6.54 27.85
C ASN A 38 30.44 -6.19 28.01
N VAL A 39 31.16 -5.95 26.91
CA VAL A 39 32.57 -5.51 26.94
C VAL A 39 32.74 -3.98 27.01
N GLY A 40 31.65 -3.24 27.26
CA GLY A 40 31.67 -1.78 27.43
C GLY A 40 31.73 -0.96 26.14
N ILE A 41 31.63 -1.59 24.97
CA ILE A 41 31.65 -0.93 23.67
C ILE A 41 30.23 -0.43 23.34
N LYS A 42 30.05 0.89 23.43
CA LYS A 42 28.78 1.55 23.11
C LYS A 42 28.57 1.56 21.60
N ILE A 43 27.71 0.67 21.12
CA ILE A 43 27.21 0.75 19.75
C ILE A 43 26.32 1.99 19.66
N ALA A 44 26.68 2.94 18.80
CA ALA A 44 25.79 4.02 18.42
C ALA A 44 24.60 3.41 17.66
N ARG A 45 23.50 3.14 18.37
CA ARG A 45 22.24 2.72 17.74
C ARG A 45 21.97 3.69 16.60
N ARG A 46 21.93 3.22 15.34
CA ARG A 46 21.46 4.03 14.20
C ARG A 46 20.08 4.57 14.57
N ARG A 47 20.03 5.81 15.05
CA ARG A 47 18.79 6.51 15.29
C ARG A 47 18.24 6.76 13.90
N ARG A 48 17.06 6.21 13.59
CA ARG A 48 16.29 6.73 12.46
C ARG A 48 16.14 8.23 12.73
N ASN A 49 16.72 9.06 11.89
CA ASN A 49 16.57 10.51 11.96
C ASN A 49 15.09 10.83 11.83
N ALA A 50 14.58 11.75 12.66
CA ALA A 50 13.17 12.13 12.65
C ALA A 50 12.71 12.56 11.24
N GLU A 51 13.59 13.25 10.51
CA GLU A 51 13.41 13.66 9.11
C GLU A 51 13.13 12.48 8.16
N SER A 52 13.79 11.33 8.33
CA SER A 52 13.54 10.15 7.48
C SER A 52 12.19 9.52 7.78
N VAL A 53 11.71 9.60 9.02
CA VAL A 53 10.39 9.07 9.40
C VAL A 53 9.29 9.99 8.90
N GLU A 54 9.51 11.30 8.95
CA GLU A 54 8.56 12.31 8.47
C GLU A 54 8.42 12.27 6.94
N ALA A 55 9.53 12.11 6.20
CA ALA A 55 9.50 11.92 4.76
C ALA A 55 8.74 10.65 4.35
N GLU A 56 8.94 9.53 5.05
CA GLU A 56 8.22 8.28 4.79
C GLU A 56 6.72 8.41 5.11
N LEU A 57 6.36 9.14 6.15
CA LEU A 57 4.97 9.43 6.51
C LEU A 57 4.27 10.28 5.45
N GLU A 58 4.95 11.29 4.89
CA GLU A 58 4.36 12.15 3.87
C GLU A 58 4.11 11.39 2.56
N VAL A 59 5.05 10.52 2.14
CA VAL A 59 4.84 9.62 1.00
C VAL A 59 3.64 8.70 1.24
N GLN A 60 3.49 8.16 2.45
CA GLN A 60 2.33 7.33 2.79
C GLN A 60 1.02 8.11 2.77
N ARG A 61 1.00 9.37 3.24
CA ARG A 61 -0.19 10.23 3.18
C ARG A 61 -0.62 10.50 1.75
N MET A 62 0.33 10.84 0.88
CA MET A 62 0.05 11.07 -0.54
C MET A 62 -0.50 9.80 -1.21
N ALA A 63 0.11 8.64 -0.95
CA ALA A 63 -0.37 7.37 -1.47
C ALA A 63 -1.77 7.00 -0.95
N ASN A 64 -2.05 7.29 0.33
CA ASN A 64 -3.37 7.05 0.92
C ASN A 64 -4.44 7.95 0.29
N ALA A 65 -4.13 9.24 0.08
CA ALA A 65 -5.03 10.18 -0.59
C ALA A 65 -5.36 9.74 -2.03
N ASP A 66 -4.37 9.26 -2.80
CA ASP A 66 -4.58 8.71 -4.15
C ASP A 66 -5.48 7.46 -4.12
N LEU A 67 -5.25 6.55 -3.17
CA LEU A 67 -6.09 5.37 -2.99
C LEU A 67 -7.53 5.74 -2.61
N GLN A 68 -7.71 6.73 -1.74
CA GLN A 68 -9.02 7.21 -1.34
C GLN A 68 -9.77 7.82 -2.52
N SER A 69 -9.10 8.66 -3.33
CA SER A 69 -9.67 9.22 -4.56
C SER A 69 -10.12 8.13 -5.53
N LYS A 70 -9.32 7.07 -5.70
CA LYS A 70 -9.67 5.93 -6.57
C LYS A 70 -10.86 5.15 -6.03
N MET A 71 -10.96 4.99 -4.71
CA MET A 71 -12.12 4.36 -4.08
C MET A 71 -13.39 5.17 -4.29
N ASP A 72 -13.32 6.49 -4.13
CA ASP A 72 -14.46 7.39 -4.32
C ASP A 72 -14.95 7.37 -5.78
N ASP A 73 -14.01 7.43 -6.73
CA ASP A 73 -14.32 7.31 -8.16
C ASP A 73 -14.98 5.97 -8.52
N MET A 74 -14.46 4.87 -7.96
CA MET A 74 -15.02 3.54 -8.19
C MET A 74 -16.40 3.41 -7.54
N SER A 75 -16.59 3.95 -6.34
CA SER A 75 -17.87 3.98 -5.65
C SER A 75 -18.93 4.72 -6.47
N LYS A 76 -18.57 5.89 -7.02
CA LYS A 76 -19.44 6.67 -7.90
C LYS A 76 -19.83 5.89 -9.16
N LYS A 77 -18.87 5.26 -9.84
CA LYS A 77 -19.14 4.44 -11.04
C LYS A 77 -20.05 3.26 -10.73
N MET A 78 -19.88 2.62 -9.57
CA MET A 78 -20.77 1.54 -9.14
C MET A 78 -22.19 2.07 -8.94
N GLN A 79 -22.35 3.18 -8.23
CA GLN A 79 -23.66 3.80 -8.01
C GLN A 79 -24.36 4.17 -9.33
N GLU A 80 -23.64 4.80 -10.26
CA GLU A 80 -24.17 5.16 -11.58
C GLU A 80 -24.62 3.92 -12.38
N THR A 81 -23.82 2.85 -12.33
CA THR A 81 -24.12 1.58 -13.01
C THR A 81 -25.35 0.90 -12.39
N GLU A 82 -25.45 0.90 -11.07
CA GLU A 82 -26.59 0.36 -10.32
C GLU A 82 -27.88 1.14 -10.63
N ASP A 83 -27.81 2.46 -10.70
CA ASP A 83 -28.95 3.32 -11.02
C ASP A 83 -29.37 3.21 -12.50
N ALA A 84 -28.42 3.02 -13.43
CA ALA A 84 -28.73 2.69 -14.82
C ALA A 84 -29.46 1.35 -14.91
N ARG A 85 -28.92 0.30 -14.27
CA ARG A 85 -29.53 -1.02 -14.24
C ARG A 85 -30.94 -1.01 -13.63
N ARG A 86 -31.17 -0.20 -12.59
CA ARG A 86 -32.49 -0.04 -11.98
C ARG A 86 -33.49 0.56 -12.98
N ARG A 87 -33.10 1.62 -13.68
CA ARG A 87 -33.94 2.24 -14.71
C ARG A 87 -34.29 1.27 -15.83
N ASP A 88 -33.33 0.51 -16.33
CA ASP A 88 -33.56 -0.50 -17.37
C ASP A 88 -34.55 -1.58 -16.89
N GLN A 89 -34.44 -2.02 -15.64
CA GLN A 89 -35.38 -2.98 -15.05
C GLN A 89 -36.79 -2.41 -14.90
N GLU A 90 -36.92 -1.13 -14.54
CA GLU A 90 -38.21 -0.45 -14.44
C GLU A 90 -38.86 -0.30 -15.82
N GLU A 91 -38.10 0.10 -16.84
CA GLU A 91 -38.58 0.19 -18.22
C GLU A 91 -39.05 -1.17 -18.75
N LEU A 92 -38.27 -2.23 -18.51
CA LEU A 92 -38.64 -3.59 -18.91
C LEU A 92 -39.95 -4.05 -18.23
N LYS A 93 -40.15 -3.72 -16.95
CA LYS A 93 -41.41 -4.03 -16.24
C LYS A 93 -42.59 -3.30 -16.87
N GLU A 94 -42.43 -2.03 -17.19
CA GLU A 94 -43.48 -1.23 -17.82
C GLU A 94 -43.82 -1.74 -19.22
N MET A 95 -42.82 -2.13 -20.02
CA MET A 95 -43.04 -2.77 -21.32
C MET A 95 -43.82 -4.09 -21.19
N LYS A 96 -43.44 -4.95 -20.23
CA LYS A 96 -44.16 -6.21 -19.97
C LYS A 96 -45.60 -5.97 -19.56
N LYS A 97 -45.86 -4.95 -18.75
CA LYS A 97 -47.22 -4.57 -18.35
C LYS A 97 -48.06 -4.15 -19.56
N LYS A 98 -47.53 -3.26 -20.40
CA LYS A 98 -48.20 -2.82 -21.64
C LYS A 98 -48.46 -3.98 -22.59
N GLN A 99 -47.51 -4.91 -22.71
CA GLN A 99 -47.67 -6.12 -23.50
C GLN A 99 -48.82 -6.99 -22.96
N ALA A 100 -48.86 -7.24 -21.64
CA ALA A 100 -49.93 -8.02 -21.02
C ALA A 100 -51.31 -7.35 -21.18
N GLU A 101 -51.39 -6.02 -21.07
CA GLU A 101 -52.62 -5.26 -21.30
C GLU A 101 -53.10 -5.38 -22.76
N LEU A 102 -52.18 -5.29 -23.71
CA LEU A 102 -52.49 -5.46 -25.13
C LEU A 102 -52.96 -6.89 -25.44
N GLU A 103 -52.27 -7.90 -24.92
CA GLU A 103 -52.65 -9.31 -25.07
C GLU A 103 -54.04 -9.58 -24.49
N ALA A 104 -54.34 -9.03 -23.31
CA ALA A 104 -55.66 -9.14 -22.70
C ALA A 104 -56.76 -8.46 -23.54
N ALA A 105 -56.48 -7.28 -24.11
CA ALA A 105 -57.41 -6.57 -24.98
C ALA A 105 -57.70 -7.36 -26.27
N LEU A 106 -56.66 -7.94 -26.89
CA LEU A 106 -56.80 -8.80 -28.07
C LEU A 106 -57.65 -10.03 -27.76
N HIS A 107 -57.36 -10.72 -26.65
CA HIS A 107 -58.14 -11.89 -26.22
C HIS A 107 -59.62 -11.54 -26.02
N ARG A 108 -59.92 -10.37 -25.43
CA ARG A 108 -61.29 -9.90 -25.24
C ARG A 108 -62.03 -9.71 -26.58
N ILE A 109 -61.39 -9.14 -27.59
CA ILE A 109 -61.99 -8.96 -28.91
C ILE A 109 -62.23 -10.31 -29.59
N LEU A 110 -61.25 -11.22 -29.51
CA LEU A 110 -61.34 -12.55 -30.14
C LEU A 110 -62.41 -13.44 -29.52
N THR A 111 -62.76 -13.22 -28.25
CA THR A 111 -63.79 -13.99 -27.53
C THR A 111 -65.18 -13.34 -27.54
N GLN A 112 -65.29 -12.11 -28.03
CA GLN A 112 -66.56 -11.38 -28.17
C GLN A 112 -67.21 -11.53 -29.56
N ASN A 113 -66.54 -12.21 -30.51
CA ASN A 113 -67.10 -12.67 -31.78
C ASN A 113 -67.55 -14.13 -31.68
#